data_AF-A0A4S9L8W7-F1
#
_entry.id   AF-A0A4S9L8W7-F1
#
_cell.length_a   1.000
_cell.length_b   1.000
_cell.length_c   1.000
_cell.angle_alpha   90.00
_cell.angle_beta   90.00
_cell.angle_gamma   90.00
#
_symmetry.space_group_name_H-M   'P 1'
#
loop_
_entity.id
_entity.type
_entity.pdbx_description
1 polymer ?
#
loop_
_entity_poly.entity_id
_entity_poly.type
_entity_poly.pdbx_seq_one_letter_code
_entity_poly.pdbx_strand_id
1 'polypeptide(L)'
;MTTGNPNAPNDLTKQLCSFKWDEAASKAAIRVEKIPGELDLGLTKLCVVRGVRYHDGFGKEPHGVLPLFTRALNVSSIMSGRISEIDDHEDETPYCNWHPQIASESTYRELVRKYPHMVY
;
A
#
# COMPACT_ATOMS: atom_id res chain seq x y z
N MET A 1 -15.23 24.06 27.39
CA MET A 1 -15.39 22.59 27.25
C MET A 1 -15.92 22.32 25.85
N THR A 2 -15.04 22.17 24.86
CA THR A 2 -15.39 21.87 23.48
C THR A 2 -14.96 20.44 23.20
N THR A 3 -15.94 19.55 23.07
CA THR A 3 -15.76 18.14 22.71
C THR A 3 -15.19 18.06 21.31
N GLY A 4 -13.95 17.57 21.19
CA GLY A 4 -13.30 17.30 19.90
C GLY A 4 -14.07 16.22 19.13
N ASN A 5 -14.39 16.52 17.88
CA ASN A 5 -15.06 15.65 16.94
C ASN A 5 -14.24 14.35 16.70
N PRO A 6 -14.80 13.15 16.92
CA PRO A 6 -14.08 11.89 16.77
C PRO A 6 -13.80 11.47 15.32
N ASN A 7 -14.23 12.25 14.31
CA ASN A 7 -14.10 11.92 12.89
C ASN A 7 -13.29 12.97 12.09
N ALA A 8 -12.19 13.48 12.65
CA ALA A 8 -11.21 14.18 11.83
C ALA A 8 -10.54 13.17 10.86
N PRO A 9 -10.37 13.50 9.57
CA PRO A 9 -9.65 12.63 8.64
C PRO A 9 -8.26 12.36 9.24
N ASN A 10 -7.99 11.07 9.45
CA ASN A 10 -6.81 10.59 10.14
C ASN A 10 -5.58 11.10 9.37
N ASP A 11 -4.89 12.08 9.93
CA ASP A 11 -3.71 12.67 9.32
C ASP A 11 -2.57 11.66 9.46
N LEU A 12 -2.49 10.73 8.49
CA LEU A 12 -1.54 9.61 8.45
C LEU A 12 -0.08 10.10 8.58
N THR A 13 0.20 11.36 8.25
CA THR A 13 1.53 11.95 8.41
C THR A 13 1.93 12.17 9.87
N LYS A 14 0.97 12.47 10.76
CA LYS A 14 1.23 12.65 12.20
C LYS A 14 1.48 11.33 12.94
N GLN A 15 1.09 10.22 12.33
CA GLN A 15 1.21 8.87 12.87
C GLN A 15 2.58 8.23 12.60
N LEU A 16 3.55 9.02 12.15
CA LEU A 16 4.92 8.63 11.81
C LEU A 16 5.94 9.11 12.86
N CYS A 17 5.56 9.32 14.14
CA CYS A 17 6.51 9.71 15.21
C CYS A 17 6.50 8.92 16.57
N SER A 18 5.73 7.85 16.75
CA SER A 18 5.67 6.95 17.94
C SER A 18 6.50 5.65 17.80
N PHE A 19 7.54 5.46 18.61
CA PHE A 19 8.40 4.26 18.57
C PHE A 19 7.88 3.09 19.45
N LYS A 20 6.58 2.83 19.46
CA LYS A 20 5.95 1.77 20.27
C LYS A 20 5.37 0.68 19.38
N TRP A 21 5.79 -0.58 19.61
CA TRP A 21 5.23 -1.71 18.88
C TRP A 21 3.89 -2.12 19.48
N ASP A 22 2.87 -2.18 18.62
CA ASP A 22 1.54 -2.67 18.94
C ASP A 22 1.30 -3.98 18.17
N GLU A 23 1.34 -5.10 18.90
CA GLU A 23 1.10 -6.42 18.35
C GLU A 23 -0.33 -6.59 17.82
N ALA A 24 -1.32 -6.01 18.52
CA ALA A 24 -2.72 -6.13 18.13
C ALA A 24 -2.98 -5.35 16.83
N ALA A 25 -2.44 -4.15 16.72
CA ALA A 25 -2.53 -3.36 15.49
C ALA A 25 -1.81 -4.06 14.32
N SER A 26 -0.64 -4.65 14.54
CA SER A 26 0.10 -5.41 13.52
C SER A 26 -0.70 -6.60 13.00
N LYS A 27 -1.34 -7.37 13.90
CA LYS A 27 -2.20 -8.49 13.53
C LYS A 27 -3.44 -8.04 12.77
N ALA A 28 -4.08 -6.95 13.19
CA ALA A 28 -5.24 -6.38 12.50
C ALA A 28 -4.89 -5.95 11.06
N ALA A 29 -3.70 -5.39 10.85
CA ALA A 29 -3.21 -5.02 9.51
C ALA A 29 -3.01 -6.25 8.61
N ILE A 30 -2.39 -7.31 9.12
CA ILE A 30 -2.18 -8.57 8.39
C ILE A 30 -3.52 -9.20 8.01
N ARG A 31 -4.51 -9.14 8.91
CA ARG A 31 -5.86 -9.67 8.71
C ARG A 31 -6.77 -8.77 7.89
N VAL A 32 -6.27 -7.60 7.47
CA VAL A 32 -7.03 -6.63 6.66
C VAL A 32 -8.27 -6.11 7.40
N GLU A 33 -8.20 -6.07 8.73
CA GLU A 33 -9.25 -5.55 9.60
C GLU A 33 -9.13 -4.03 9.80
N LYS A 34 -7.89 -3.52 9.89
CA LYS A 34 -7.64 -2.10 10.18
C LYS A 34 -6.22 -1.69 9.78
N ILE A 35 -6.05 -0.46 9.30
CA ILE A 35 -4.73 0.18 9.18
C ILE A 35 -4.32 0.70 10.56
N PRO A 36 -3.14 0.30 11.10
CA PRO A 36 -2.62 0.79 12.36
C PRO A 36 -2.55 2.32 12.37
N GLY A 37 -2.98 2.93 13.47
CA GLY A 37 -2.92 4.38 13.67
C GLY A 37 -1.54 4.91 14.05
N GLU A 38 -0.53 4.04 14.13
CA GLU A 38 0.87 4.42 14.32
C GLU A 38 1.68 3.60 13.30
N LEU A 39 2.30 4.27 12.34
CA LEU A 39 3.02 3.66 11.21
C LEU A 39 4.53 3.89 11.29
N ASP A 40 5.04 4.32 12.43
CA ASP A 40 6.45 4.57 12.70
C ASP A 40 7.39 3.40 12.44
N LEU A 41 6.99 2.25 12.97
CA LEU A 41 7.84 1.07 12.95
C LEU A 41 7.78 0.42 11.58
N GLY A 42 8.97 0.14 11.02
CA GLY A 42 9.10 -0.57 9.74
C GLY A 42 8.31 -1.87 9.72
N LEU A 43 8.25 -2.61 10.85
CA LEU A 43 7.43 -3.82 10.99
C LEU A 43 5.93 -3.55 10.77
N THR A 44 5.38 -2.50 11.37
CA THR A 44 3.97 -2.14 11.20
C THR A 44 3.67 -1.75 9.76
N LYS A 45 4.57 -1.00 9.09
CA LYS A 45 4.46 -0.71 7.65
C LYS A 45 4.43 -1.99 6.82
N LEU A 46 5.30 -2.96 7.12
CA LEU A 46 5.35 -4.25 6.41
C LEU A 46 4.08 -5.09 6.62
N CYS A 47 3.45 -5.02 7.80
CA CYS A 47 2.15 -5.67 8.05
C CYS A 47 1.05 -5.10 7.14
N VAL A 48 1.00 -3.77 6.96
CA VAL A 48 0.06 -3.12 6.05
C VAL A 48 0.35 -3.49 4.60
N VAL A 49 1.62 -3.44 4.17
CA VAL A 49 2.04 -3.85 2.82
C VAL A 49 1.62 -5.30 2.53
N ARG A 50 1.74 -6.19 3.52
CA ARG A 50 1.27 -7.57 3.38
C ARG A 50 -0.25 -7.61 3.16
N GLY A 51 -1.03 -6.87 3.95
CA GLY A 51 -2.48 -6.77 3.73
C GLY A 51 -2.83 -6.31 2.32
N VAL A 52 -2.20 -5.22 1.85
CA VAL A 52 -2.43 -4.62 0.52
C VAL A 52 -2.15 -5.61 -0.62
N ARG A 53 -1.12 -6.45 -0.48
CA ARG A 53 -0.77 -7.43 -1.50
C ARG A 53 -1.71 -8.61 -1.54
N TYR A 54 -2.25 -9.04 -0.40
CA TYR A 54 -3.05 -10.27 -0.34
C TYR A 54 -4.55 -10.03 -0.51
N HIS A 55 -4.99 -8.78 -0.36
CA HIS A 55 -6.40 -8.42 -0.40
C HIS A 55 -6.61 -7.19 -1.25
N ASP A 56 -7.16 -7.42 -2.46
CA ASP A 56 -7.54 -6.35 -3.34
C ASP A 56 -8.58 -5.42 -2.67
N GLY A 57 -8.39 -4.12 -2.80
CA GLY A 57 -9.27 -3.11 -2.21
C GLY A 57 -8.86 -2.60 -0.83
N PHE A 58 -7.97 -3.30 -0.11
CA PHE A 58 -7.49 -2.86 1.21
C PHE A 58 -6.39 -1.80 1.09
N GLY A 59 -6.36 -0.86 2.05
CA GLY A 59 -5.21 0.01 2.26
C GLY A 59 -4.97 1.00 1.12
N LYS A 60 -6.04 1.50 0.49
CA LYS A 60 -5.97 2.52 -0.57
C LYS A 60 -5.68 3.92 -0.02
N GLU A 61 -6.08 4.16 1.22
CA GLU A 61 -5.95 5.42 1.96
C GLU A 61 -4.49 5.92 2.08
N PRO A 62 -3.48 5.06 2.32
CA PRO A 62 -2.09 5.50 2.38
C PRO A 62 -1.39 5.72 1.02
N HIS A 63 -2.11 5.68 -0.11
CA HIS A 63 -1.52 6.01 -1.41
C HIS A 63 -0.95 7.45 -1.40
N GLY A 64 0.30 7.62 -1.82
CA GLY A 64 0.98 8.93 -1.81
C GLY A 64 1.44 9.42 -0.43
N VAL A 65 1.23 8.65 0.64
CA VAL A 65 1.72 9.01 1.99
C VAL A 65 3.18 8.59 2.16
N LEU A 66 3.53 7.39 1.71
CA LEU A 66 4.91 6.89 1.69
C LEU A 66 5.13 6.07 0.41
N PRO A 67 6.30 6.20 -0.24
CA PRO A 67 6.60 5.45 -1.47
C PRO A 67 6.42 3.94 -1.32
N LEU A 68 6.74 3.40 -0.13
CA LEU A 68 6.51 1.98 0.20
C LEU A 68 5.06 1.52 0.00
N PHE A 69 4.08 2.34 0.41
CA PHE A 69 2.66 2.02 0.27
C PHE A 69 2.18 2.24 -1.15
N THR A 70 2.57 3.36 -1.78
CA THR A 70 2.27 3.63 -3.19
C THR A 70 2.76 2.47 -4.06
N ARG A 71 4.02 2.05 -3.89
CA ARG A 71 4.60 0.91 -4.60
C ARG A 71 3.81 -0.38 -4.38
N ALA A 72 3.44 -0.68 -3.13
CA ALA A 72 2.66 -1.88 -2.81
C ALA A 72 1.27 -1.89 -3.48
N LEU A 73 0.61 -0.74 -3.50
CA LEU A 73 -0.69 -0.55 -4.15
C LEU A 73 -0.57 -0.66 -5.68
N ASN A 74 0.45 -0.06 -6.28
CA ASN A 74 0.71 -0.16 -7.71
C ASN A 74 0.93 -1.61 -8.13
N VAL A 75 1.72 -2.39 -7.38
CA VAL A 75 1.88 -3.82 -7.67
C VAL A 75 0.56 -4.58 -7.52
N SER A 76 -0.19 -4.36 -6.43
CA SER A 76 -1.47 -5.02 -6.19
C SER A 76 -2.48 -4.73 -7.31
N SER A 77 -2.52 -3.48 -7.82
CA SER A 77 -3.34 -3.09 -8.96
C SER A 77 -2.99 -3.91 -10.21
N ILE A 78 -1.69 -4.00 -10.56
CA ILE A 78 -1.22 -4.77 -11.71
C ILE A 78 -1.59 -6.25 -11.57
N MET A 79 -1.35 -6.86 -10.40
CA MET A 79 -1.67 -8.27 -10.14
C MET A 79 -3.18 -8.55 -10.16
N SER A 80 -4.01 -7.54 -9.92
CA SER A 80 -5.46 -7.59 -10.11
C SER A 80 -5.92 -7.18 -11.53
N GLY A 81 -4.99 -7.03 -12.49
CA GLY A 81 -5.30 -6.73 -13.88
C GLY A 81 -5.56 -5.25 -14.19
N ARG A 82 -5.24 -4.34 -13.27
CA ARG A 82 -5.48 -2.89 -13.42
C ARG A 82 -4.17 -2.12 -13.50
N ILE A 83 -4.05 -1.24 -14.48
CA ILE A 83 -2.86 -0.41 -14.66
C ILE A 83 -3.18 1.03 -14.27
N SER A 84 -2.79 1.40 -13.06
CA SER A 84 -2.93 2.77 -12.55
C SER A 84 -1.93 3.72 -13.21
N GLU A 85 -2.07 5.02 -12.96
CA GLU A 85 -1.00 5.99 -13.18
C GLU A 85 0.11 5.73 -12.15
N ILE A 86 1.33 5.53 -12.62
CA ILE A 86 2.52 5.28 -11.82
C ILE A 86 3.42 6.49 -12.04
N ASP A 87 3.78 7.17 -10.96
CA ASP A 87 4.78 8.23 -11.03
C ASP A 87 6.16 7.63 -11.29
N ASP A 88 7.01 8.34 -12.03
CA ASP A 88 8.33 7.86 -12.49
C ASP A 88 9.40 7.93 -11.38
N HIS A 89 8.97 7.92 -10.13
CA HIS A 89 9.83 7.82 -8.98
C HIS A 89 10.22 6.36 -8.75
N GLU A 90 11.52 6.06 -8.81
CA GLU A 90 12.06 4.70 -8.60
C GLU A 90 11.53 4.04 -7.33
N ASP A 91 11.28 4.84 -6.28
CA ASP A 91 10.73 4.42 -4.99
C ASP A 91 9.25 3.99 -5.02
N GLU A 92 8.52 4.33 -6.09
CA GLU A 92 7.10 4.00 -6.31
C GLU A 92 6.89 3.04 -7.48
N THR A 93 7.88 2.90 -8.37
CA THR A 93 7.88 1.93 -9.46
C THR A 93 7.69 0.51 -8.90
N PRO A 94 6.64 -0.21 -9.33
CA PRO A 94 6.37 -1.59 -8.92
C PRO A 94 7.54 -2.49 -9.24
N TYR A 95 8.02 -3.27 -8.27
CA TYR A 95 8.87 -4.43 -8.55
C TYR A 95 8.02 -5.64 -8.91
N CYS A 96 8.56 -6.60 -9.67
CA CYS A 96 7.93 -7.88 -9.90
C CYS A 96 7.73 -8.65 -8.58
N ASN A 97 6.55 -8.54 -7.97
CA ASN A 97 6.05 -9.51 -7.01
C ASN A 97 4.82 -10.18 -7.59
N TRP A 98 4.82 -11.51 -7.59
CA TRP A 98 3.81 -12.33 -8.26
C TRP A 98 2.77 -12.84 -7.26
N HIS A 99 2.44 -12.01 -6.27
CA HIS A 99 1.51 -12.34 -5.20
C HIS A 99 0.30 -11.40 -5.22
N PRO A 100 -0.92 -11.89 -4.90
CA PRO A 100 -1.24 -13.27 -4.55
C PRO A 100 -1.43 -14.15 -5.80
N GLN A 101 -1.73 -13.53 -6.94
CA GLN A 101 -1.90 -14.14 -8.25
C GLN A 101 -1.09 -13.41 -9.31
N ILE A 102 -0.88 -14.07 -10.44
CA ILE A 102 -0.23 -13.49 -11.62
C ILE A 102 -1.30 -12.79 -12.47
N ALA A 103 -0.97 -11.64 -13.04
CA ALA A 103 -1.85 -10.92 -13.96
C ALA A 103 -1.99 -11.68 -15.30
N SER A 104 -3.00 -11.32 -16.11
CA SER A 104 -3.11 -11.90 -17.44
C SER A 104 -2.01 -11.40 -18.38
N GLU A 105 -1.71 -12.16 -19.43
CA GLU A 105 -0.79 -11.73 -20.49
C GLU A 105 -1.20 -10.38 -21.09
N SER A 106 -2.50 -10.13 -21.27
CA SER A 106 -3.01 -8.87 -21.79
C SER A 106 -2.64 -7.69 -20.89
N THR A 107 -2.70 -7.86 -19.56
CA THR A 107 -2.26 -6.85 -18.60
C THR A 107 -0.76 -6.56 -18.75
N TYR A 108 0.08 -7.58 -18.88
CA TYR A 108 1.52 -7.35 -19.08
C TYR A 108 1.83 -6.65 -20.41
N ARG A 109 1.12 -7.00 -21.49
CA ARG A 109 1.27 -6.31 -22.79
C ARG A 109 0.87 -4.83 -22.70
N GLU A 110 -0.21 -4.53 -22.00
CA GLU A 110 -0.63 -3.15 -21.76
C GLU A 110 0.34 -2.40 -20.85
N LEU A 111 0.88 -3.06 -19.81
CA LEU A 111 1.85 -2.49 -18.90
C LEU A 111 3.11 -2.05 -19.65
N VAL A 112 3.70 -2.92 -20.47
CA VAL A 112 4.89 -2.60 -21.27
C VAL A 112 4.60 -1.52 -22.31
N ARG A 113 3.39 -1.50 -22.89
CA ARG A 113 2.98 -0.44 -23.81
C ARG A 113 2.91 0.92 -23.12
N LYS A 114 2.43 0.98 -21.87
CA LYS A 114 2.26 2.23 -21.12
C LYS A 114 3.55 2.68 -20.43
N TYR A 115 4.32 1.74 -19.89
CA TYR A 115 5.58 1.96 -19.19
C TYR A 115 6.69 1.07 -19.78
N PRO A 116 7.30 1.47 -20.90
CA PRO A 116 8.32 0.67 -21.59
C PRO A 116 9.59 0.40 -20.78
N HIS A 117 9.84 1.17 -19.71
CA HIS A 117 10.95 0.94 -18.79
C HIS A 117 10.69 -0.21 -17.80
N MET A 118 9.42 -0.64 -17.63
CA MET A 118 9.03 -1.75 -16.77
C MET A 118 9.06 -3.11 -17.50
N VAL A 119 10.00 -3.26 -18.43
CA VAL A 119 10.29 -4.55 -19.09
C VAL A 119 11.15 -5.35 -18.11
N TYR A 120 10.51 -6.31 -17.44
CA TYR A 120 11.16 -7.27 -16.54
C TYR A 120 11.59 -8.53 -17.27
#